data_AF-A0A2R5F778-F1
#
_entry.id   AF-A0A2R5F778-F1
#
_cell.length_a   1.000
_cell.length_b   1.000
_cell.length_c   1.000
_cell.angle_alpha   90.00
_cell.angle_beta   90.00
_cell.angle_gamma   90.00
#
_symmetry.space_group_name_H-M   'P 1'
#
loop_
_entity.id
_entity.type
_entity.pdbx_description
1 polymer ?
#
loop_
_entity_poly.entity_id
_entity_poly.type
_entity_poly.pdbx_seq_one_letter_code
_entity_poly.pdbx_strand_id
1 'polypeptide(L)' 'MKEFMKKTLALLFAVIALTACSHHRKPLEAAKKERLVSELISTAPQCKAFKDKLSQPLEDDDVDKVFHDALDAHCIHKDV' A
#
# COMPACT_ATOMS: atom_id res chain seq x y z
N MET A 1 2.99 -46.60 25.23
CA MET A 1 2.75 -46.22 23.82
C MET A 1 1.46 -45.41 23.58
N LYS A 2 0.80 -44.82 24.60
CA LYS A 2 -0.43 -44.00 24.40
C LYS A 2 -0.17 -42.49 24.50
N GLU A 3 0.88 -42.08 25.19
CA GLU A 3 1.19 -40.67 25.47
C GLU A 3 1.95 -39.95 24.33
N PHE A 4 2.57 -40.70 23.42
CA PHE A 4 3.40 -40.13 22.35
C PHE A 4 2.58 -39.65 21.15
N MET A 5 1.41 -40.26 20.87
CA MET A 5 0.53 -39.84 19.76
C MET A 5 -0.27 -38.56 20.06
N LYS A 6 -0.59 -38.29 21.33
CA LYS A 6 -1.38 -37.10 21.72
C LYS A 6 -0.60 -35.80 21.58
N LYS A 7 0.72 -35.82 21.82
CA LYS A 7 1.56 -34.61 21.73
C LYS A 7 1.78 -34.16 20.29
N THR A 8 1.79 -35.08 19.34
CA THR A 8 2.02 -34.75 17.92
C THR A 8 0.77 -34.15 17.24
N LEU A 9 -0.42 -34.53 17.68
CA LEU A 9 -1.69 -34.03 17.11
C LEU A 9 -1.97 -32.57 17.51
N ALA A 10 -1.56 -32.16 18.70
CA ALA A 10 -1.71 -30.78 19.17
C ALA A 10 -0.81 -29.79 18.42
N LEU A 11 0.33 -30.26 17.87
CA LEU A 11 1.25 -29.41 17.13
C LEU A 11 0.75 -29.05 15.72
N LEU A 12 -0.09 -29.90 15.12
CA LEU A 12 -0.59 -29.72 13.75
C LEU A 12 -1.70 -28.66 13.65
N PHE A 13 -2.47 -28.42 14.72
CA PHE A 13 -3.53 -27.41 14.73
C PHE A 13 -3.02 -25.96 14.82
N ALA A 14 -1.79 -25.75 15.31
CA ALA A 14 -1.22 -24.41 15.47
C ALA A 14 -0.71 -23.80 14.15
N VAL A 15 -0.47 -24.60 13.11
CA VAL A 15 0.15 -24.14 11.85
C VAL A 15 -0.89 -23.59 10.86
N ILE A 16 -2.18 -23.92 11.03
CA ILE A 16 -3.26 -23.56 10.09
C ILE A 16 -3.79 -22.13 10.33
N ALA A 17 -3.51 -21.53 11.50
CA ALA A 17 -3.98 -20.19 11.84
C ALA A 17 -3.19 -19.04 11.16
N LEU A 18 -2.05 -19.32 10.53
CA LEU A 18 -1.15 -18.28 9.98
C LEU A 18 -1.25 -18.07 8.46
N THR A 19 -2.03 -18.88 7.73
CA THR A 19 -2.15 -18.77 6.26
C THR A 19 -3.40 -18.04 5.77
N ALA A 20 -4.26 -17.55 6.68
CA ALA A 20 -5.50 -16.85 6.32
C ALA A 20 -5.38 -15.33 6.21
N CYS A 21 -4.19 -14.75 6.35
CA CYS A 21 -3.91 -13.39 5.85
C CYS A 21 -3.44 -13.46 4.40
N SER A 22 -4.17 -14.23 3.56
CA SER A 22 -3.99 -14.16 2.11
C SER A 22 -4.31 -12.75 1.70
N HIS A 23 -3.27 -12.10 1.22
CA HIS A 23 -3.11 -10.70 0.92
C HIS A 23 -4.07 -10.29 -0.20
N HIS A 24 -5.36 -10.18 0.11
CA HIS A 24 -6.39 -9.73 -0.81
C HIS A 24 -6.34 -8.20 -0.92
N ARG A 25 -5.17 -7.65 -1.26
CA ARG A 25 -5.07 -6.28 -1.74
C ARG A 25 -5.64 -6.29 -3.15
N LYS A 26 -6.95 -6.11 -3.25
CA LYS A 26 -7.54 -5.64 -4.51
C LYS A 26 -6.70 -4.43 -4.92
N PRO A 27 -6.07 -4.42 -6.11
CA PRO A 27 -5.39 -3.23 -6.58
C PRO A 27 -6.40 -2.08 -6.46
N LEU A 28 -6.02 -1.03 -5.70
CA LEU A 28 -6.80 0.20 -5.73
C LEU A 28 -6.87 0.60 -7.20
N GLU A 29 -8.06 0.81 -7.75
CA GLU A 29 -8.19 1.38 -9.08
C GLU A 29 -7.35 2.66 -9.19
N ALA A 30 -6.63 2.85 -10.30
CA ALA A 30 -5.77 4.01 -10.56
C ALA A 30 -6.39 5.33 -10.09
N ALA A 31 -7.66 5.55 -10.42
CA ALA A 31 -8.41 6.75 -10.03
C ALA A 31 -8.48 6.98 -8.51
N LYS A 32 -8.49 5.92 -7.69
CA LYS A 32 -8.43 6.04 -6.22
C LYS A 32 -7.01 6.34 -5.75
N LYS A 33 -5.98 5.76 -6.36
CA LYS A 33 -4.58 6.11 -6.03
C LYS A 33 -4.29 7.56 -6.40
N GLU A 34 -4.68 8.01 -7.59
CA GLU A 34 -4.51 9.40 -8.06
C GLU A 34 -5.07 10.41 -7.07
N ARG A 35 -6.31 10.18 -6.59
CA ARG A 35 -6.93 11.03 -5.57
C ARG A 35 -6.14 11.06 -4.28
N LEU A 36 -5.77 9.89 -3.74
CA LEU A 36 -5.03 9.81 -2.49
C LEU A 36 -3.67 10.51 -2.60
N VAL A 37 -2.92 10.26 -3.67
CA VAL A 37 -1.62 10.92 -3.87
C VAL A 37 -1.77 12.44 -4.03
N SER A 38 -2.82 12.91 -4.72
CA SER A 38 -3.08 14.36 -4.87
C SER A 38 -3.39 15.05 -3.54
N GLU A 39 -4.07 14.37 -2.62
CA GLU A 39 -4.33 14.85 -1.26
C GLU A 39 -3.06 14.91 -0.42
N LEU A 40 -2.12 13.98 -0.64
CA LEU A 40 -0.84 13.94 0.06
C LEU A 40 0.13 15.04 -0.39
N ILE A 41 -0.04 15.58 -1.61
CA ILE A 41 0.84 16.62 -2.16
C ILE A 41 0.49 18.00 -1.61
N SER A 42 1.50 18.66 -1.05
CA SER A 42 1.50 20.04 -0.58
C SER A 42 0.94 21.01 -1.62
N THR A 43 0.18 22.01 -1.16
CA THR A 43 -0.37 23.10 -2.00
C THR A 43 0.67 24.18 -2.34
N ALA A 44 1.90 24.04 -1.86
CA ALA A 44 2.95 25.01 -2.12
C ALA A 44 3.25 25.12 -3.63
N PRO A 45 3.54 26.33 -4.16
CA PRO A 45 3.67 26.55 -5.61
C PRO A 45 4.67 25.63 -6.31
N GLN A 46 5.77 25.28 -5.63
CA GLN A 46 6.80 24.39 -6.14
C GLN A 46 6.33 22.93 -6.31
N CYS A 47 5.28 22.53 -5.61
CA CYS A 47 4.71 21.17 -5.65
C CYS A 47 3.55 21.04 -6.64
N LYS A 48 3.07 22.16 -7.20
CA LYS A 48 1.94 22.19 -8.14
C LYS A 48 2.15 21.26 -9.34
N ALA A 49 3.37 21.16 -9.84
CA ALA A 49 3.71 20.28 -10.97
C ALA A 49 3.35 18.81 -10.72
N PHE A 50 3.44 18.32 -9.47
CA PHE A 50 3.04 16.95 -9.13
C PHE A 50 1.52 16.78 -9.12
N LYS A 51 0.76 17.78 -8.66
CA LYS A 51 -0.70 17.80 -8.76
C LYS A 51 -1.21 17.86 -10.19
N ASP A 52 -0.55 18.66 -11.03
CA ASP A 52 -0.89 18.78 -12.45
C ASP A 52 -0.59 17.45 -13.20
N LYS A 53 0.44 16.70 -12.80
CA LYS A 53 0.71 15.34 -13.31
C LYS A 53 -0.40 14.36 -12.96
N LEU A 54 -0.87 14.36 -11.70
CA LEU A 54 -1.97 13.49 -11.25
C LEU A 54 -3.36 13.89 -11.74
N SER A 55 -3.49 15.07 -12.35
CA SER A 55 -4.76 15.52 -12.96
C SER A 55 -4.96 14.94 -14.37
N GLN A 56 -3.93 14.30 -14.93
CA GLN A 56 -3.98 13.60 -16.21
C GLN A 56 -4.32 12.12 -15.94
N PRO A 57 -5.00 11.44 -16.86
CA PRO A 57 -5.21 10.00 -16.74
C PRO A 57 -3.86 9.28 -16.79
N LEU A 58 -3.48 8.65 -15.68
CA LEU A 58 -2.22 7.91 -15.54
C LEU A 58 -2.49 6.41 -15.36
N GLU A 59 -1.51 5.60 -15.74
CA GLU A 59 -1.49 4.20 -15.31
C GLU A 59 -1.04 4.09 -13.85
N ASP A 60 -1.40 3.00 -13.19
CA ASP A 60 -1.12 2.76 -11.76
C ASP A 60 0.36 2.96 -11.38
N ASP A 61 1.27 2.50 -12.25
CA ASP A 61 2.72 2.58 -12.06
C ASP A 61 3.24 4.04 -12.15
N ASP A 62 2.59 4.87 -12.98
CA ASP A 62 2.95 6.28 -13.11
C ASP A 62 2.50 7.10 -11.89
N VAL A 63 1.37 6.72 -11.27
CA VAL A 63 0.90 7.35 -10.02
C VAL A 63 1.90 7.09 -8.89
N ASP A 64 2.39 5.85 -8.77
CA ASP A 64 3.40 5.49 -7.78
C ASP A 64 4.71 6.25 -8.03
N LYS A 65 5.11 6.43 -9.29
CA LYS A 65 6.28 7.25 -9.63
C LYS A 65 6.11 8.72 -9.20
N VAL A 66 4.95 9.33 -9.48
CA VAL A 66 4.68 10.72 -9.08
C VAL A 66 4.70 10.88 -7.56
N PHE A 67 4.22 9.88 -6.82
CA PHE A 67 4.31 9.88 -5.36
C PHE A 67 5.75 9.88 -4.87
N HIS A 68 6.62 8.99 -5.39
CA HIS A 68 8.02 8.93 -4.98
C HIS A 68 8.80 10.19 -5.37
N ASP A 69 8.59 10.72 -6.59
CA ASP A 69 9.19 11.98 -7.02
C ASP A 69 8.79 13.15 -6.09
N ALA A 70 7.51 13.19 -5.67
CA ALA A 70 7.01 14.20 -4.74
C ALA A 70 7.57 14.00 -3.32
N LEU A 71 7.79 12.76 -2.89
CA LEU A 71 8.40 12.44 -1.60
C LEU A 71 9.85 12.93 -1.53
N ASP A 72 10.64 12.65 -2.56
CA ASP A 72 12.04 13.09 -2.69
C ASP A 72 12.15 14.61 -2.79
N ALA A 73 11.17 15.26 -3.42
CA ALA A 73 11.07 16.71 -3.49
C ALA A 73 10.54 17.38 -2.20
N HIS A 74 10.27 16.61 -1.14
CA HIS A 74 9.65 17.08 0.10
C HIS A 74 8.30 17.77 -0.12
N CYS A 75 7.56 17.32 -1.13
CA CYS A 75 6.25 17.82 -1.52
C CYS A 75 5.10 17.00 -0.91
N ILE A 76 5.37 15.96 -0.13
CA ILE A 76 4.37 15.20 0.61
C ILE A 76 4.19 15.78 2.02
N HIS A 77 2.95 15.91 2.47
CA HIS A 77 2.63 16.29 3.86
C HIS A 77 3.30 15.29 4.83
N LYS A 78 3.99 15.77 5.86
CA LYS A 78 4.73 14.90 6.81
C LYS A 78 3.84 14.20 7.87
N ASP A 79 2.57 14.60 7.97
CA ASP A 79 1.64 14.17 9.03
C ASP A 79 0.71 13.00 8.62
N VAL A 80 1.08 12.23 7.60
CA VAL A 80 0.27 11.12 7.05
C VAL A 80 1.01 9.80 7.14
#